data_AF-A0A3P8SW54-F1
#
_entry.id   AF-A0A3P8SW54-F1
#
_cell.length_a   1.000
_cell.length_b   1.000
_cell.length_c   1.000
_cell.angle_alpha   90.00
_cell.angle_beta   90.00
_cell.angle_gamma   90.00
#
_symmetry.space_group_name_H-M   'P 1'
#
loop_
_entity.id
_entity.type
_entity.pdbx_description
1 polymer ?
#
loop_
_entity_poly.entity_id
_entity_poly.type
_entity_poly.pdbx_seq_one_letter_code
_entity_poly.pdbx_strand_id
1 'polypeptide(L)'
;IFLFCQYVRVAVDSKPEVLLQLMLREWQMERPKLLLTVQGGSENFILPPKVNQAFSKGLITAALSTGAWILTDGINTGVSKYVGEAVKIFGGHDLRTRNTVGITPWGVIDNNTDLIGRDAFRPYQPLGNPLSKRACLNGFHSHFLLVDDGTLGKHGCQHGLRRKLEKHIQLQKIHPRESAFYVVFMLLCSPLSGGLNQGVPVVCVVVEGGPAIVSTVLHYVSNVPPVPVFVFEGSGRAADLLAFLHKQTIDRRNK
;
A
#
# COMPACT_ATOMS: atom_id res chain seq x y z
N ILE A 1 -2.03 -19.86 14.54
CA ILE A 1 -1.04 -18.77 14.62
C ILE A 1 -1.82 -17.49 14.81
N PHE A 2 -1.77 -16.87 15.99
CA PHE A 2 -2.31 -15.53 16.19
C PHE A 2 -1.33 -14.54 15.55
N LEU A 3 -1.81 -13.74 14.61
CA LEU A 3 -1.02 -12.65 14.04
C LEU A 3 -1.23 -11.43 14.95
N PHE A 4 -0.15 -11.00 15.61
CA PHE A 4 -0.14 -9.73 16.33
C PHE A 4 0.00 -8.60 15.32
N CYS A 5 -0.91 -7.64 15.39
CA CYS A 5 -0.91 -6.47 14.53
C CYS A 5 -0.88 -5.22 15.41
N GLN A 6 -0.05 -4.26 15.05
CA GLN A 6 -0.01 -2.96 15.73
C GLN A 6 -0.98 -2.00 15.04
N TYR A 7 -1.76 -1.25 15.81
CA TYR A 7 -2.69 -0.29 15.24
C TYR A 7 -2.79 0.97 16.10
N VAL A 8 -3.20 2.06 15.47
CA VAL A 8 -3.53 3.31 16.16
C VAL A 8 -4.72 3.97 15.47
N ARG A 9 -5.63 4.55 16.26
CA ARG A 9 -6.66 5.46 15.75
C ARG A 9 -6.12 6.87 15.71
N VAL A 10 -6.20 7.52 14.55
CA VAL A 10 -5.61 8.84 14.30
C VAL A 10 -6.63 9.77 13.66
N ALA A 11 -6.57 11.06 13.97
CA ALA A 11 -7.41 12.05 13.33
C ALA A 11 -7.00 12.22 11.85
N VAL A 12 -7.96 12.51 10.96
CA VAL A 12 -7.76 12.69 9.52
C VAL A 12 -6.73 13.78 9.15
N ASP A 13 -6.52 14.75 10.05
CA ASP A 13 -5.59 15.87 9.91
C ASP A 13 -4.24 15.64 10.61
N SER A 14 -4.00 14.45 11.17
CA SER A 14 -2.74 14.06 11.82
C SER A 14 -1.53 14.33 10.92
N LYS A 15 -0.47 14.89 11.51
CA LYS A 15 0.74 15.28 10.77
C LYS A 15 1.50 14.01 10.33
N PRO A 16 1.93 13.91 9.07
CA PRO A 16 2.63 12.71 8.55
C PRO A 16 3.99 12.47 9.22
N GLU A 17 4.67 13.52 9.71
CA GLU A 17 5.89 13.41 10.52
C GLU A 17 5.65 12.57 11.78
N VAL A 18 4.58 12.86 12.52
CA VAL A 18 4.26 12.15 13.78
C VAL A 18 3.92 10.69 13.49
N LEU A 19 3.18 10.42 12.41
CA LEU A 19 2.85 9.07 11.99
C LEU A 19 4.10 8.28 11.60
N LEU A 20 5.03 8.90 10.86
CA LEU A 20 6.27 8.24 10.49
C LEU A 20 7.18 7.99 11.71
N GLN A 21 7.26 8.94 12.65
CA GLN A 21 8.00 8.74 13.90
C GLN A 21 7.41 7.58 14.71
N LEU A 22 6.08 7.48 14.82
CA LEU A 22 5.41 6.35 15.44
C LEU A 22 5.83 5.03 14.79
N MET A 23 5.75 4.95 13.47
CA MET A 23 6.10 3.74 12.70
C MET A 23 7.56 3.33 12.88
N LEU A 24 8.50 4.28 12.87
CA LEU A 24 9.92 3.98 12.96
C LEU A 24 10.41 3.75 14.40
N ARG A 25 9.88 4.48 15.39
CA ARG A 25 10.38 4.44 16.78
C ARG A 25 9.58 3.52 17.67
N GLU A 26 8.27 3.73 17.75
CA GLU A 26 7.41 2.99 18.68
C GLU A 26 7.08 1.60 18.15
N TRP A 27 6.79 1.53 16.84
CA TRP A 27 6.53 0.26 16.15
C TRP A 27 7.81 -0.45 15.71
N GLN A 28 8.96 0.23 15.79
CA GLN A 28 10.28 -0.31 15.44
C GLN A 28 10.35 -0.89 14.02
N MET A 29 9.59 -0.30 13.08
CA MET A 29 9.65 -0.72 11.68
C MET A 29 10.98 -0.30 11.05
N GLU A 30 11.59 -1.21 10.29
CA GLU A 30 12.77 -0.87 9.49
C GLU A 30 12.42 0.23 8.48
N ARG A 31 13.32 1.21 8.31
CA ARG A 31 13.11 2.33 7.39
C ARG A 31 12.97 1.81 5.95
N PRO A 32 11.94 2.22 5.20
CA PRO A 32 11.70 1.66 3.87
C PRO A 32 12.78 2.12 2.89
N LYS A 33 13.26 1.19 2.07
CA LYS A 33 14.12 1.50 0.92
C LYS A 33 13.32 1.69 -0.37
N LEU A 34 12.04 1.31 -0.35
CA LEU A 34 11.05 1.46 -1.42
C LEU A 34 9.64 1.52 -0.78
N LEU A 35 8.72 2.27 -1.38
CA LEU A 35 7.31 2.29 -1.00
C LEU A 35 6.44 1.79 -2.14
N LEU A 36 5.74 0.66 -1.92
CA LEU A 36 4.78 0.08 -2.84
C LEU A 36 3.37 0.47 -2.41
N THR A 37 2.76 1.45 -3.09
CA THR A 37 1.38 1.87 -2.81
C THR A 37 0.42 1.10 -3.73
N VAL A 38 -0.33 0.15 -3.17
CA VAL A 38 -1.26 -0.70 -3.92
C VAL A 38 -2.63 -0.04 -3.98
N GLN A 39 -3.17 0.04 -5.20
CA GLN A 39 -4.46 0.63 -5.56
C GLN A 39 -5.23 -0.38 -6.42
N GLY A 40 -6.55 -0.34 -6.39
CA GLY A 40 -7.35 -1.29 -7.15
C GLY A 40 -8.81 -1.35 -6.76
N GLY A 41 -9.47 -2.45 -7.14
CA GLY A 41 -10.86 -2.69 -6.76
C GLY A 41 -11.04 -2.76 -5.25
N SER A 42 -12.03 -2.03 -4.73
CA SER A 42 -12.44 -2.10 -3.30
C SER A 42 -13.39 -3.27 -3.02
N GLU A 43 -14.19 -3.64 -4.02
CA GLU A 43 -15.11 -4.78 -3.96
C GLU A 43 -14.41 -6.10 -4.30
N ASN A 44 -14.98 -7.23 -3.88
CA ASN A 44 -14.45 -8.53 -4.27
C ASN A 44 -14.55 -8.77 -5.78
N PHE A 45 -13.46 -9.24 -6.37
CA PHE A 45 -13.36 -9.67 -7.76
C PHE A 45 -12.50 -10.93 -7.85
N ILE A 46 -12.56 -11.62 -8.98
CA ILE A 46 -11.77 -12.83 -9.23
C ILE A 46 -10.65 -12.49 -10.21
N LEU A 47 -9.41 -12.64 -9.76
CA LEU A 47 -8.25 -12.56 -10.65
C LEU A 47 -8.07 -13.87 -11.42
N PRO A 48 -7.79 -13.83 -12.73
CA PRO A 48 -7.33 -15.01 -13.45
C PRO A 48 -6.10 -15.63 -12.76
N PRO A 49 -6.00 -16.97 -12.64
CA PRO A 49 -4.95 -17.62 -11.83
C PRO A 49 -3.52 -17.17 -12.18
N LYS A 50 -3.22 -16.99 -13.48
CA LYS A 50 -1.91 -16.51 -13.94
C LYS A 50 -1.62 -15.08 -13.47
N VAL A 51 -2.62 -14.19 -13.54
CA VAL A 51 -2.49 -12.79 -13.09
C VAL A 51 -2.34 -12.74 -11.57
N ASN A 52 -3.14 -13.52 -10.85
CA ASN A 52 -3.03 -13.62 -9.38
C ASN A 52 -1.64 -14.10 -8.95
N GLN A 53 -1.11 -15.14 -9.61
CA GLN A 53 0.22 -15.67 -9.30
C GLN A 53 1.32 -14.63 -9.58
N ALA A 54 1.27 -13.97 -10.75
CA ALA A 54 2.23 -12.93 -11.11
C ALA A 54 2.18 -11.75 -10.14
N PHE A 55 0.98 -11.26 -9.81
CA PHE A 55 0.78 -10.18 -8.84
C PHE A 55 1.27 -10.57 -7.45
N SER A 56 0.75 -11.65 -6.89
CA SER A 56 1.01 -12.05 -5.50
C SER A 56 2.49 -12.38 -5.29
N LYS A 57 3.08 -13.21 -6.15
CA LYS A 57 4.49 -13.58 -6.02
C LYS A 57 5.40 -12.40 -6.31
N GLY A 58 5.12 -11.63 -7.36
CA GLY A 58 5.91 -10.48 -7.76
C GLY A 58 5.95 -9.40 -6.70
N LEU A 59 4.79 -9.02 -6.15
CA LEU A 59 4.66 -8.00 -5.11
C LEU A 59 5.49 -8.35 -3.87
N ILE A 60 5.34 -9.58 -3.37
CA ILE A 60 6.03 -10.01 -2.15
C ILE A 60 7.52 -10.21 -2.39
N THR A 61 7.91 -10.75 -3.55
CA THR A 61 9.33 -10.88 -3.91
C THR A 61 10.00 -9.51 -3.97
N ALA A 62 9.36 -8.51 -4.60
CA ALA A 62 9.88 -7.15 -4.67
C ALA A 62 9.99 -6.49 -3.28
N ALA A 63 9.00 -6.70 -2.42
CA ALA A 63 9.02 -6.15 -1.07
C ALA A 63 10.15 -6.75 -0.23
N LEU A 64 10.31 -8.08 -0.25
CA LEU A 64 11.35 -8.78 0.51
C LEU A 64 12.76 -8.49 -0.01
N SER A 65 12.96 -8.43 -1.33
CA SER A 65 14.29 -8.21 -1.90
C SER A 65 14.82 -6.79 -1.71
N THR A 66 13.92 -5.81 -1.53
CA THR A 66 14.29 -4.40 -1.39
C THR A 66 14.15 -3.87 0.03
N GLY A 67 13.40 -4.54 0.91
CA GLY A 67 12.98 -3.97 2.19
C GLY A 67 11.90 -2.89 1.99
N ALA A 68 10.94 -3.14 1.09
CA ALA A 68 9.87 -2.20 0.82
C ALA A 68 8.77 -2.25 1.89
N TRP A 69 8.11 -1.11 2.07
CA TRP A 69 6.80 -1.07 2.70
C TRP A 69 5.70 -1.24 1.66
N ILE A 70 4.62 -1.94 2.01
CA ILE A 70 3.43 -2.10 1.19
C ILE A 70 2.28 -1.33 1.84
N LEU A 71 1.71 -0.34 1.15
CA LEU A 71 0.53 0.39 1.63
C LEU A 71 -0.72 -0.05 0.88
N THR A 72 -1.79 -0.33 1.63
CA THR A 72 -3.14 -0.63 1.11
C THR A 72 -4.19 0.15 1.92
N ASP A 73 -5.48 -0.08 1.64
CA ASP A 73 -6.58 0.37 2.50
C ASP A 73 -6.86 -0.57 3.70
N GLY A 74 -6.20 -1.74 3.76
CA GLY A 74 -6.22 -2.65 4.90
C GLY A 74 -7.49 -3.47 5.09
N ILE A 75 -8.50 -3.31 4.23
CA ILE A 75 -9.77 -4.04 4.37
C ILE A 75 -9.69 -5.44 3.75
N ASN A 76 -10.51 -6.36 4.23
CA ASN A 76 -10.53 -7.77 3.81
C ASN A 76 -11.38 -8.02 2.55
N THR A 77 -11.41 -7.06 1.63
CA THR A 77 -12.09 -7.15 0.33
C THR A 77 -11.18 -6.62 -0.78
N GLY A 78 -11.54 -6.93 -2.03
CA GLY A 78 -10.89 -6.38 -3.21
C GLY A 78 -9.37 -6.62 -3.26
N VAL A 79 -8.62 -5.62 -3.72
CA VAL A 79 -7.17 -5.75 -3.93
C VAL A 79 -6.40 -5.96 -2.62
N SER A 80 -6.82 -5.33 -1.52
CA SER A 80 -6.17 -5.49 -0.22
C SER A 80 -6.28 -6.93 0.31
N LYS A 81 -7.39 -7.62 0.04
CA LYS A 81 -7.52 -9.06 0.31
C LYS A 81 -6.46 -9.88 -0.41
N TYR A 82 -6.23 -9.62 -1.70
CA TYR A 82 -5.18 -10.31 -2.47
C TYR A 82 -3.79 -10.03 -1.92
N VAL A 83 -3.50 -8.79 -1.50
CA VAL A 83 -2.23 -8.44 -0.84
C VAL A 83 -2.06 -9.25 0.45
N GLY A 84 -3.10 -9.32 1.29
CA GLY A 84 -3.06 -10.11 2.53
C GLY A 84 -2.79 -11.59 2.29
N GLU A 85 -3.49 -12.22 1.35
CA GLU A 85 -3.24 -13.62 0.99
C GLU A 85 -1.84 -13.81 0.37
N ALA A 86 -1.34 -12.85 -0.41
CA ALA A 86 0.02 -12.89 -0.93
C ALA A 86 1.05 -12.86 0.21
N VAL A 87 0.88 -11.97 1.20
CA VAL A 87 1.73 -11.91 2.40
C VAL A 87 1.69 -13.23 3.18
N LYS A 88 0.52 -13.86 3.27
CA LYS A 88 0.37 -15.16 3.93
C LYS A 88 1.12 -16.28 3.20
N ILE A 89 0.98 -16.35 1.88
CA ILE A 89 1.51 -17.46 1.05
C ILE A 89 3.00 -17.29 0.76
N PHE A 90 3.42 -16.09 0.39
CA PHE A 90 4.78 -15.80 -0.11
C PHE A 90 5.63 -14.99 0.88
N GLY A 91 5.05 -14.47 1.95
CA GLY A 91 5.80 -13.69 2.94
C GLY A 91 6.76 -14.56 3.74
N GLY A 92 7.88 -13.98 4.15
CA GLY A 92 8.87 -14.66 5.00
C GLY A 92 8.26 -15.15 6.32
N HIS A 93 8.90 -16.14 6.94
CA HIS A 93 8.50 -16.67 8.25
C HIS A 93 8.62 -15.64 9.36
N ASP A 94 9.53 -14.67 9.23
CA ASP A 94 9.67 -13.57 10.19
C ASP A 94 8.58 -12.52 9.95
N LEU A 95 7.56 -12.57 10.80
CA LEU A 95 6.45 -11.63 10.79
C LEU A 95 6.89 -10.17 11.03
N ARG A 96 8.05 -9.94 11.68
CA ARG A 96 8.58 -8.59 11.93
C ARG A 96 9.12 -7.92 10.67
N THR A 97 9.51 -8.70 9.67
CA THR A 97 9.98 -8.18 8.37
C THR A 97 8.84 -7.80 7.42
N ARG A 98 7.59 -8.12 7.78
CA ARG A 98 6.41 -7.82 6.97
C ARG A 98 6.00 -6.39 7.24
N ASN A 99 6.32 -5.46 6.34
CA ASN A 99 5.95 -4.06 6.44
C ASN A 99 4.70 -3.74 5.59
N THR A 100 3.61 -4.48 5.81
CA THR A 100 2.33 -4.28 5.11
C THR A 100 1.38 -3.49 5.99
N VAL A 101 1.08 -2.26 5.57
CA VAL A 101 0.34 -1.28 6.37
C VAL A 101 -1.01 -0.99 5.73
N GLY A 102 -2.09 -1.20 6.49
CA GLY A 102 -3.44 -0.79 6.12
C GLY A 102 -3.73 0.63 6.59
N ILE A 103 -4.13 1.52 5.69
CA ILE A 103 -4.62 2.86 6.05
C ILE A 103 -6.14 2.86 5.86
N THR A 104 -6.87 2.71 6.94
CA THR A 104 -8.30 2.33 6.91
C THR A 104 -9.17 3.40 7.59
N PRO A 105 -10.30 3.83 7.02
CA PRO A 105 -11.25 4.69 7.73
C PRO A 105 -11.82 4.01 8.98
N TRP A 106 -11.74 4.66 10.13
CA TRP A 106 -12.28 4.15 11.38
C TRP A 106 -13.79 3.87 11.32
N GLY A 107 -14.53 4.77 10.66
CA GLY A 107 -15.99 4.71 10.56
C GLY A 107 -16.53 3.53 9.75
N VAL A 108 -15.72 2.89 8.91
CA VAL A 108 -16.16 1.75 8.08
C VAL A 108 -15.83 0.39 8.69
N ILE A 109 -15.06 0.34 9.78
CA ILE A 109 -14.60 -0.91 10.37
C ILE A 109 -15.74 -1.54 11.16
N ASP A 110 -16.02 -2.81 10.84
CA ASP A 110 -16.99 -3.60 11.61
C ASP A 110 -16.42 -3.93 13.00
N ASN A 111 -17.25 -3.84 14.03
CA ASN A 111 -16.86 -4.00 15.44
C ASN A 111 -15.68 -3.12 15.89
N ASN A 112 -15.58 -1.89 15.36
CA ASN A 112 -14.52 -0.96 15.74
C ASN A 112 -14.49 -0.64 17.25
N THR A 113 -15.61 -0.78 17.97
CA THR A 113 -15.66 -0.64 19.43
C THR A 113 -14.74 -1.61 20.17
N ASP A 114 -14.51 -2.79 19.62
CA ASP A 114 -13.65 -3.82 20.24
C ASP A 114 -12.17 -3.42 20.18
N LEU A 115 -11.82 -2.53 19.26
CA LEU A 115 -10.49 -1.94 19.10
C LEU A 115 -10.26 -0.73 20.02
N ILE A 116 -11.25 -0.30 20.81
CA ILE A 116 -11.08 0.82 21.74
C ILE A 116 -10.33 0.33 22.97
N GLY A 117 -9.09 0.78 23.16
CA GLY A 117 -8.27 0.52 24.35
C GLY A 117 -7.07 1.44 24.39
N ARG A 118 -6.50 1.66 25.58
CA ARG A 118 -5.23 2.36 25.75
C ARG A 118 -4.17 1.31 26.07
N ASP A 119 -3.14 1.24 25.23
CA ASP A 119 -1.98 0.34 25.38
C ASP A 119 -2.37 -1.11 25.76
N ALA A 120 -3.43 -1.61 25.12
CA ALA A 120 -4.04 -2.88 25.46
C ALA A 120 -4.15 -3.80 24.24
N PHE A 121 -3.92 -5.09 24.47
CA PHE A 121 -4.25 -6.11 23.47
C PHE A 121 -5.77 -6.17 23.30
N ARG A 122 -6.23 -6.02 22.05
CA ARG A 122 -7.65 -6.13 21.69
C ARG A 122 -7.85 -7.30 20.74
N PRO A 123 -8.57 -8.36 21.17
CA PRO A 123 -8.94 -9.41 20.24
C PRO A 123 -9.91 -8.81 19.21
N TYR A 124 -9.56 -8.94 17.94
CA TYR A 124 -10.42 -8.55 16.84
C TYR A 124 -10.80 -9.79 16.06
N GLN A 125 -12.10 -10.05 15.95
CA GLN A 125 -12.59 -11.15 15.15
C GLN A 125 -13.14 -10.60 13.83
N PRO A 126 -12.51 -10.91 12.67
CA PRO A 126 -13.00 -10.49 11.36
C PRO A 126 -14.18 -11.39 10.96
N LEU A 127 -15.24 -11.39 11.75
CA LEU A 127 -16.52 -11.98 11.39
C LEU A 127 -17.25 -10.93 10.57
N GLY A 128 -17.24 -11.09 9.25
CA GLY A 128 -18.09 -10.28 8.39
C GLY A 128 -19.54 -10.57 8.71
N ASN A 129 -20.29 -9.57 9.13
CA ASN A 129 -21.74 -9.67 9.21
C ASN A 129 -22.33 -9.52 7.78
N PRO A 130 -23.01 -10.53 7.21
CA PRO A 130 -23.58 -10.46 5.87
C PRO A 130 -24.60 -9.33 5.68
N LEU A 131 -25.15 -8.80 6.77
CA LEU A 131 -26.11 -7.70 6.79
C LEU A 131 -25.45 -6.34 7.03
N SER A 132 -24.16 -6.31 7.42
CA SER A 132 -23.42 -5.09 7.68
C SER A 132 -22.81 -4.56 6.39
N LYS A 133 -22.94 -3.25 6.15
CA LYS A 133 -22.22 -2.54 5.09
C LYS A 133 -20.80 -2.13 5.51
N ARG A 134 -20.36 -2.57 6.69
CA ARG A 134 -19.02 -2.29 7.23
C ARG A 134 -18.03 -3.34 6.76
N ALA A 135 -16.76 -2.96 6.73
CA ALA A 135 -15.66 -3.80 6.27
C ALA A 135 -14.88 -4.38 7.45
N CYS A 136 -14.39 -5.62 7.29
CA CYS A 136 -13.45 -6.20 8.24
C CYS A 136 -12.02 -5.80 7.89
N LEU A 137 -11.17 -5.63 8.90
CA LEU A 137 -9.72 -5.52 8.70
C LEU A 137 -9.14 -6.84 8.18
N ASN A 138 -8.14 -6.76 7.30
CA ASN A 138 -7.45 -7.93 6.78
C ASN A 138 -6.38 -8.42 7.78
N GLY A 139 -6.56 -9.64 8.29
CA GLY A 139 -5.70 -10.19 9.35
C GLY A 139 -4.25 -10.49 8.95
N PHE A 140 -3.85 -10.31 7.68
CA PHE A 140 -2.48 -10.53 7.20
C PHE A 140 -1.67 -9.24 7.00
N HIS A 141 -2.26 -8.08 7.32
CA HIS A 141 -1.52 -6.83 7.46
C HIS A 141 -0.85 -6.76 8.83
N SER A 142 0.35 -6.20 8.90
CA SER A 142 1.14 -6.13 10.12
C SER A 142 0.87 -4.87 10.94
N HIS A 143 0.45 -3.78 10.28
CA HIS A 143 0.17 -2.51 10.94
C HIS A 143 -1.09 -1.85 10.37
N PHE A 144 -1.79 -1.07 11.20
CA PHE A 144 -2.95 -0.27 10.78
C PHE A 144 -2.91 1.17 11.29
N LEU A 145 -3.11 2.11 10.37
CA LEU A 145 -3.48 3.49 10.68
C LEU A 145 -4.99 3.63 10.47
N LEU A 146 -5.74 3.72 11.58
CA LEU A 146 -7.20 3.82 11.56
C LEU A 146 -7.61 5.31 11.56
N VAL A 147 -7.91 5.83 10.37
CA VAL A 147 -8.12 7.27 10.14
C VAL A 147 -9.55 7.66 10.45
N ASP A 148 -9.71 8.65 11.33
CA ASP A 148 -11.00 9.06 11.84
C ASP A 148 -11.29 10.53 11.51
N ASP A 149 -12.45 10.76 10.89
CA ASP A 149 -13.01 12.08 10.60
C ASP A 149 -14.33 12.32 11.34
N GLY A 150 -14.68 11.44 12.29
CA GLY A 150 -15.92 11.48 13.06
C GLY A 150 -17.15 10.92 12.32
N THR A 151 -17.02 10.51 11.06
CA THR A 151 -18.14 9.96 10.29
C THR A 151 -18.26 8.44 10.47
N LEU A 152 -19.48 7.91 10.26
CA LEU A 152 -19.77 6.48 10.30
C LEU A 152 -20.13 5.97 8.90
N GLY A 153 -19.53 4.85 8.50
CA GLY A 153 -19.81 4.18 7.23
C GLY A 153 -19.35 4.92 5.96
N LYS A 154 -18.62 6.03 6.08
CA LYS A 154 -18.11 6.78 4.92
C LYS A 154 -16.68 6.38 4.58
N HIS A 155 -16.46 6.12 3.30
CA HIS A 155 -15.13 5.86 2.75
C HIS A 155 -14.46 7.15 2.26
N GLY A 156 -13.14 7.13 2.15
CA GLY A 156 -12.35 8.13 1.42
C GLY A 156 -11.68 9.20 2.28
N CYS A 157 -12.01 9.32 3.57
CA CYS A 157 -11.38 10.29 4.48
C CYS A 157 -9.86 10.06 4.60
N GLN A 158 -9.42 8.81 4.46
CA GLN A 158 -8.02 8.41 4.57
C GLN A 158 -7.15 8.83 3.38
N HIS A 159 -7.73 9.14 2.21
CA HIS A 159 -6.96 9.44 1.00
C HIS A 159 -6.05 10.67 1.15
N GLY A 160 -6.48 11.69 1.90
CA GLY A 160 -5.68 12.88 2.15
C GLY A 160 -4.45 12.56 3.01
N LEU A 161 -4.67 11.85 4.13
CA LEU A 161 -3.62 11.44 5.05
C LEU A 161 -2.63 10.48 4.39
N ARG A 162 -3.11 9.48 3.63
CA ARG A 162 -2.27 8.55 2.86
C ARG A 162 -1.31 9.29 1.94
N ARG A 163 -1.80 10.22 1.12
CA ARG A 163 -0.95 11.01 0.20
C ARG A 163 0.09 11.86 0.93
N LYS A 164 -0.29 12.50 2.04
CA LYS A 164 0.64 13.27 2.87
C LYS A 164 1.72 12.37 3.47
N LEU A 165 1.37 11.17 3.92
CA LEU A 165 2.30 10.19 4.47
C LEU A 165 3.25 9.65 3.39
N GLU A 166 2.73 9.23 2.22
CA GLU A 166 3.54 8.79 1.08
C GLU A 166 4.57 9.85 0.67
N LYS A 167 4.13 11.11 0.52
CA LYS A 167 5.04 12.23 0.21
C LYS A 167 6.09 12.45 1.30
N HIS A 168 5.72 12.31 2.56
CA HIS A 168 6.65 12.48 3.67
C HIS A 168 7.68 11.33 3.76
N ILE A 169 7.27 10.09 3.46
CA ILE A 169 8.17 8.93 3.31
C ILE A 169 9.13 9.17 2.14
N GLN A 170 8.64 9.68 1.02
CA GLN A 170 9.45 9.98 -0.16
C GLN A 170 10.58 10.97 0.14
N LEU A 171 10.42 11.87 1.10
CA LEU A 171 11.45 12.84 1.50
C LEU A 171 12.53 12.26 2.42
N GLN A 172 12.35 11.03 2.92
CA GLN A 172 13.30 10.41 3.84
C GLN A 172 14.56 9.98 3.10
N LYS A 173 15.73 10.38 3.62
CA LYS A 173 17.01 10.00 3.03
C LYS A 173 17.29 8.51 3.21
N ILE A 174 17.70 7.85 2.13
CA ILE A 174 18.27 6.51 2.20
C ILE A 174 19.76 6.66 2.52
N HIS A 175 20.24 6.06 3.62
CA HIS A 175 21.66 6.05 3.94
C HIS A 175 22.39 5.01 3.07
N PRO A 176 23.43 5.38 2.29
CA PRO A 176 24.06 4.49 1.30
C PRO A 176 24.84 3.28 1.84
N ARG A 177 24.89 3.04 3.16
CA ARG A 177 25.88 2.13 3.75
C ARG A 177 25.49 0.65 3.81
N GLU A 178 24.28 0.26 3.37
CA GLU A 178 23.76 -1.08 3.71
C GLU A 178 23.33 -2.00 2.56
N SER A 179 23.50 -1.63 1.27
CA SER A 179 23.16 -2.59 0.20
C SER A 179 24.01 -2.48 -1.07
N ALA A 180 24.73 -3.56 -1.39
CA ALA A 180 25.51 -3.71 -2.62
C ALA A 180 24.66 -3.59 -3.90
N PHE A 181 23.38 -3.98 -3.84
CA PHE A 181 22.41 -3.80 -4.93
C PHE A 181 22.18 -2.33 -5.27
N TYR A 182 22.24 -1.44 -4.27
CA TYR A 182 22.06 0.00 -4.46
C TYR A 182 23.23 0.62 -5.19
N VAL A 183 24.46 0.16 -4.92
CA VAL A 183 25.67 0.60 -5.63
C VAL A 183 25.58 0.25 -7.12
N VAL A 184 25.08 -0.94 -7.45
CA VAL A 184 24.90 -1.38 -8.84
C VAL A 184 23.79 -0.60 -9.55
N PHE A 185 22.65 -0.36 -8.89
CA PHE A 185 21.58 0.48 -9.44
C PHE A 185 22.03 1.94 -9.63
N MET A 186 22.82 2.49 -8.70
CA MET A 186 23.43 3.83 -8.80
C MET A 186 24.36 3.96 -10.02
N LEU A 187 25.18 2.93 -10.27
CA LEU A 187 26.13 2.90 -11.38
C LEU A 187 25.45 2.72 -12.75
N LEU A 188 24.34 1.98 -12.81
CA LEU A 188 23.63 1.72 -14.07
C LEU A 188 22.70 2.87 -14.49
N CYS A 189 22.19 3.66 -13.53
CA CYS A 189 21.22 4.73 -13.81
C CYS A 189 21.81 6.14 -13.90
N SER A 190 23.13 6.32 -13.75
CA SER A 190 23.78 7.64 -13.75
C SER A 190 24.81 7.80 -14.85
N PRO A 191 24.48 8.47 -15.97
CA PRO A 191 25.49 9.27 -16.67
C PRO A 191 25.27 10.78 -16.53
N LEU A 192 24.07 11.26 -16.16
CA LEU A 192 23.73 12.67 -16.33
C LEU A 192 22.80 13.19 -15.22
N SER A 193 23.32 13.40 -14.02
CA SER A 193 22.96 14.52 -13.12
C SER A 193 23.59 14.32 -11.74
N GLY A 194 24.16 15.40 -11.20
CA GLY A 194 24.93 15.42 -9.96
C GLY A 194 24.22 14.81 -8.75
N GLY A 195 25.04 14.32 -7.82
CA GLY A 195 24.64 13.53 -6.65
C GLY A 195 23.35 13.97 -5.98
N LEU A 196 22.33 13.11 -6.06
CA LEU A 196 21.05 13.33 -5.42
C LEU A 196 21.06 12.73 -4.00
N ASN A 197 20.66 13.54 -3.02
CA ASN A 197 20.03 13.03 -1.80
C ASN A 197 18.74 12.30 -2.23
N GLN A 198 18.84 11.01 -2.60
CA GLN A 198 17.70 10.23 -3.05
C GLN A 198 16.83 9.86 -1.85
N GLY A 199 15.62 10.43 -1.87
CA GLY A 199 14.55 10.04 -1.00
C GLY A 199 14.04 8.63 -1.29
N VAL A 200 13.12 8.12 -0.46
CA VAL A 200 12.54 6.78 -0.68
C VAL A 200 11.73 6.77 -1.98
N PRO A 201 12.07 5.93 -2.98
CA PRO A 201 11.27 5.83 -4.20
C PRO A 201 9.86 5.31 -3.88
N VAL A 202 8.85 5.86 -4.55
CA VAL A 202 7.46 5.44 -4.44
C VAL A 202 7.02 4.87 -5.77
N VAL A 203 6.33 3.75 -5.75
CA VAL A 203 5.75 3.08 -6.93
C VAL A 203 4.30 2.73 -6.64
N CYS A 204 3.41 3.11 -7.56
CA CYS A 204 2.00 2.75 -7.50
C CYS A 204 1.77 1.44 -8.24
N VAL A 205 1.04 0.51 -7.62
CA VAL A 205 0.65 -0.77 -8.22
C VAL A 205 -0.86 -0.80 -8.37
N VAL A 206 -1.35 -1.02 -9.59
CA VAL A 206 -2.77 -1.01 -9.92
C VAL A 206 -3.23 -2.40 -10.36
N VAL A 207 -4.25 -2.91 -9.68
CA VAL A 207 -4.92 -4.16 -10.01
C VAL A 207 -6.42 -3.91 -10.07
N GLU A 208 -7.04 -4.26 -11.19
CA GLU A 208 -8.47 -4.10 -11.41
C GLU A 208 -8.87 -2.60 -11.25
N GLY A 209 -9.88 -2.24 -10.47
CA GLY A 209 -10.28 -0.85 -10.23
C GLY A 209 -11.56 -0.39 -10.92
N GLY A 210 -12.35 0.39 -10.21
CA GLY A 210 -13.45 1.20 -10.77
C GLY A 210 -12.97 2.56 -11.30
N PRO A 211 -13.90 3.46 -11.69
CA PRO A 211 -13.57 4.77 -12.26
C PRO A 211 -12.65 5.64 -11.37
N ALA A 212 -12.77 5.52 -10.04
CA ALA A 212 -11.93 6.25 -9.10
C ALA A 212 -10.43 5.97 -9.29
N ILE A 213 -10.07 4.77 -9.76
CA ILE A 213 -8.67 4.41 -10.02
C ILE A 213 -8.06 5.24 -11.15
N VAL A 214 -8.85 5.66 -12.15
CA VAL A 214 -8.34 6.54 -13.23
C VAL A 214 -7.88 7.87 -12.65
N SER A 215 -8.69 8.49 -11.78
CA SER A 215 -8.33 9.73 -11.09
C SER A 215 -7.11 9.55 -10.17
N THR A 216 -7.03 8.40 -9.49
CA THR A 216 -5.88 8.05 -8.64
C THR A 216 -4.60 7.91 -9.46
N VAL A 217 -4.63 7.21 -10.60
CA VAL A 217 -3.49 7.07 -11.51
C VAL A 217 -3.08 8.43 -12.05
N LEU A 218 -4.03 9.24 -12.52
CA LEU A 218 -3.77 10.61 -12.99
C LEU A 218 -3.05 11.43 -11.91
N HIS A 219 -3.48 11.33 -10.65
CA HIS A 219 -2.83 12.01 -9.54
C HIS A 219 -1.37 11.56 -9.36
N TYR A 220 -1.08 10.25 -9.40
CA TYR A 220 0.28 9.74 -9.26
C TYR A 220 1.20 10.16 -10.41
N VAL A 221 0.74 10.06 -11.66
CA VAL A 221 1.57 10.41 -12.83
C VAL A 221 1.74 11.92 -13.01
N SER A 222 0.84 12.73 -12.44
CA SER A 222 0.93 14.20 -12.48
C SER A 222 1.70 14.80 -11.30
N ASN A 223 2.15 13.97 -10.36
CA ASN A 223 2.98 14.45 -9.25
C ASN A 223 4.34 14.98 -9.76
N VAL A 224 5.01 15.75 -8.92
CA VAL A 224 6.37 16.27 -9.20
C VAL A 224 7.29 15.82 -8.05
N PRO A 225 8.21 14.86 -8.29
CA PRO A 225 8.37 14.09 -9.52
C PRO A 225 7.21 13.08 -9.74
N PRO A 226 6.95 12.67 -11.01
CA PRO A 226 5.92 11.67 -11.30
C PRO A 226 6.18 10.35 -10.58
N VAL A 227 5.12 9.73 -10.06
CA VAL A 227 5.19 8.39 -9.45
C VAL A 227 4.95 7.34 -10.53
N PRO A 228 5.90 6.41 -10.76
CA PRO A 228 5.70 5.30 -11.70
C PRO A 228 4.50 4.43 -11.30
N VAL A 229 3.73 3.98 -12.29
CA VAL A 229 2.53 3.15 -12.09
C VAL A 229 2.68 1.82 -12.83
N PHE A 230 2.65 0.72 -12.08
CA PHE A 230 2.61 -0.64 -12.62
C PHE A 230 1.16 -1.10 -12.71
N VAL A 231 0.70 -1.39 -13.92
CA VAL A 231 -0.67 -1.85 -14.19
C VAL A 231 -0.65 -3.34 -14.50
N PHE A 232 -1.40 -4.13 -13.76
CA PHE A 232 -1.57 -5.56 -14.02
C PHE A 232 -2.65 -5.80 -15.07
N GLU A 233 -2.26 -5.88 -16.34
CA GLU A 233 -3.17 -6.24 -17.43
C GLU A 233 -3.77 -7.65 -17.22
N GLY A 234 -5.02 -7.80 -17.64
CA GLY A 234 -5.83 -9.00 -17.43
C GLY A 234 -6.45 -9.08 -16.04
N SER A 235 -6.29 -8.04 -15.21
CA SER A 235 -6.94 -7.97 -13.90
C SER A 235 -8.37 -7.41 -13.96
N GLY A 236 -8.76 -6.77 -15.06
CA GLY A 236 -10.11 -6.28 -15.30
C GLY A 236 -10.28 -4.76 -15.22
N ARG A 237 -11.44 -4.29 -15.70
CA ARG A 237 -11.95 -2.92 -15.63
C ARG A 237 -10.89 -1.82 -15.88
N ALA A 238 -10.62 -0.93 -14.92
CA ALA A 238 -9.78 0.24 -15.10
C ALA A 238 -8.33 -0.11 -15.43
N ALA A 239 -7.77 -1.17 -14.83
CA ALA A 239 -6.42 -1.63 -15.16
C ALA A 239 -6.29 -2.02 -16.64
N ASP A 240 -7.25 -2.79 -17.16
CA ASP A 240 -7.21 -3.22 -18.57
C ASP A 240 -7.44 -2.05 -19.53
N LEU A 241 -8.30 -1.10 -19.16
CA LEU A 241 -8.48 0.13 -19.92
C LEU A 241 -7.18 0.93 -20.01
N LEU A 242 -6.50 1.13 -18.88
CA LEU A 242 -5.21 1.84 -18.83
C LEU A 242 -4.14 1.12 -19.66
N ALA A 243 -4.05 -0.20 -19.54
CA ALA A 243 -3.11 -1.02 -20.31
C ALA A 243 -3.37 -0.93 -21.82
N PHE A 244 -4.64 -1.02 -22.23
CA PHE A 244 -5.05 -0.87 -23.63
C PHE A 244 -4.68 0.50 -24.20
N LEU A 245 -5.02 1.58 -23.49
CA LEU A 245 -4.72 2.95 -23.93
C LEU A 245 -3.21 3.21 -24.04
N HIS A 246 -2.42 2.67 -23.11
CA HIS A 246 -0.97 2.78 -23.15
C HIS A 246 -0.38 2.11 -24.40
N LYS A 247 -0.82 0.89 -24.72
CA LYS A 247 -0.39 0.16 -25.94
C LYS A 247 -0.75 0.92 -27.22
N GLN A 248 -1.99 1.39 -27.33
CA GLN A 248 -2.45 2.17 -28.48
C GLN A 248 -1.64 3.47 -28.69
N THR A 249 -1.22 4.11 -27.61
CA THR A 249 -0.41 5.33 -27.67
C THR A 249 1.01 5.05 -28.14
N ILE A 250 1.60 3.93 -27.72
CA ILE A 250 2.93 3.48 -28.17
C ILE A 250 2.88 3.12 -29.66
N ASP A 251 1.89 2.35 -30.09
CA ASP A 251 1.77 1.93 -31.49
C ASP A 251 1.61 3.13 -32.44
N ARG A 252 0.96 4.21 -31.99
CA ARG A 252 0.86 5.47 -32.75
C ARG A 252 2.16 6.26 -32.80
N ARG A 253 3.04 6.16 -31.80
CA ARG A 253 4.35 6.83 -31.80
C ARG A 253 5.38 6.09 -32.65
N ASN A 254 5.18 4.79 -32.87
CA ASN A 254 6.06 3.93 -33.66
C ASN A 254 5.64 3.84 -35.13
N LYS A 255 4.57 4.53 -35.53
CA LYS A 255 4.15 4.74 -36.92
C LYS A 255 4.50 6.17 -37.34
#